data_AF-A0A2H0LBD7-F1
#
_entry.id   AF-A0A2H0LBD7-F1
#
_cell.length_a   1.000
_cell.length_b   1.000
_cell.length_c   1.000
_cell.angle_alpha   90.00
_cell.angle_beta   90.00
_cell.angle_gamma   90.00
#
_symmetry.space_group_name_H-M   'P 1'
#
loop_
_entity.id
_entity.type
_entity.pdbx_description
1 polymer ?
#
loop_
_entity_poly.entity_id
_entity_poly.type
_entity_poly.pdbx_seq_one_letter_code
_entity_poly.pdbx_strand_id
1 'polypeptide(L)'
;MNPWFSIWTAPRRTMREILDRDSVTHPLGLAFLGGIATALISWGPILHIFQVPFQWGVVGSAGVGAFCGIVGLYVWGWLFRVVGGWFGGQGNNGQVRMAIAWPYLISIWLAGAWLLVGGVSRLLFHTAPYGGIVRVSVSWLFVALAQIALIWKFVAVCLTLAEAHRFSGGKGFATIFLTQMVIQTVLVVPFVLVTGILASIAIPNFQAAIVKAKERQAALEQPATQLRPLDQAGMTAHMESLRQALESYRSGSGAGRYPETLADLGTIAAPEEGSSPLAGQLEQVAHYYGYEMRYLRTGPETYVLMAIPGGQGWEPGPLLKMETDGVIRAVPMEWIRQLGLNATQEESHGSDPVHDAEVGDAGAGL
;
A
#
# COMPACT_ATOMS: atom_id res chain seq x y z
N MET A 1 16.30 32.52 34.63
CA MET A 1 17.17 31.91 33.58
C MET A 1 16.48 31.99 32.23
N ASN A 2 17.12 31.65 31.10
CA ASN A 2 16.40 31.51 29.83
C ASN A 2 15.65 30.15 29.81
N PRO A 3 14.30 30.13 29.87
CA PRO A 3 13.52 28.90 29.99
C PRO A 3 13.76 27.91 28.84
N TRP A 4 14.17 28.41 27.67
CA TRP A 4 14.38 27.62 26.47
C TRP A 4 15.50 26.58 26.60
N PHE A 5 16.53 26.91 27.37
CA PHE A 5 17.67 26.03 27.60
C PHE A 5 17.62 25.39 28.98
N SER A 6 17.11 26.10 30.00
CA SER A 6 17.10 25.57 31.36
C SER A 6 16.14 24.40 31.55
N ILE A 7 15.11 24.24 30.70
CA ILE A 7 14.23 23.07 30.71
C ILE A 7 14.99 21.76 30.45
N TRP A 8 16.10 21.82 29.70
CA TRP A 8 16.92 20.65 29.37
C TRP A 8 17.76 20.16 30.54
N THR A 9 18.13 21.02 31.48
CA THR A 9 19.08 20.67 32.55
C THR A 9 18.45 20.74 33.94
N ALA A 10 17.48 21.63 34.13
CA ALA A 10 16.82 21.87 35.41
C ALA A 10 15.31 22.07 35.22
N PRO A 11 14.55 21.04 34.78
CA PRO A 11 13.13 21.19 34.45
C PRO A 11 12.28 21.64 35.65
N ARG A 12 12.56 21.12 36.85
CA ARG A 12 11.88 21.51 38.09
C ARG A 12 12.05 22.99 38.43
N ARG A 13 13.30 23.46 38.44
CA ARG A 13 13.63 24.86 38.74
C ARG A 13 13.04 25.79 37.67
N THR A 14 13.14 25.40 36.41
CA THR A 14 12.56 26.15 35.29
C THR A 14 11.05 26.27 35.45
N MET A 15 10.37 25.18 35.78
CA MET A 15 8.93 25.19 36.01
C MET A 15 8.54 26.08 37.18
N ARG A 16 9.26 26.00 38.31
CA ARG A 16 9.03 26.89 39.45
C ARG A 16 9.16 28.38 39.07
N GLU A 17 10.23 28.74 38.37
CA GLU A 17 10.44 30.11 37.88
C GLU A 17 9.32 30.59 36.94
N ILE A 18 8.76 29.69 36.11
CA ILE A 18 7.63 30.00 35.24
C ILE A 18 6.35 30.19 36.05
N LEU A 19 6.09 29.33 37.03
CA LEU A 19 4.90 29.39 37.88
C LEU A 19 4.90 30.63 38.77
N ASP A 20 6.06 31.03 39.29
CA ASP A 20 6.19 32.17 40.21
C ASP A 20 6.10 33.52 39.50
N ARG A 21 6.36 33.58 38.20
CA ARG A 21 6.40 34.84 37.45
C ARG A 21 5.02 35.40 37.09
N ASP A 22 3.93 34.67 37.37
CA ASP A 22 2.52 34.99 37.03
C ASP A 22 2.28 35.47 35.59
N SER A 23 3.30 35.38 34.72
CA SER A 23 3.22 35.87 33.37
C SER A 23 2.43 34.85 32.58
N VAL A 24 1.40 35.35 31.90
CA VAL A 24 0.55 34.61 30.96
C VAL A 24 1.40 34.15 29.78
N THR A 25 2.33 33.23 30.01
CA THR A 25 3.06 32.54 28.95
C THR A 25 2.08 31.55 28.37
N HIS A 26 1.55 31.85 27.18
CA HIS A 26 0.50 31.06 26.57
C HIS A 26 0.99 29.64 26.25
N PRO A 27 0.61 28.60 27.04
CA PRO A 27 1.04 27.22 26.78
C PRO A 27 0.50 26.68 25.45
N LEU A 28 -0.49 27.38 24.87
CA LEU A 28 -1.10 27.07 23.59
C LEU A 28 -0.10 27.12 22.43
N GLY A 29 0.80 28.13 22.39
CA GLY A 29 1.79 28.24 21.32
C GLY A 29 2.81 27.11 21.36
N LEU A 30 3.24 26.73 22.57
CA LEU A 30 4.14 25.59 22.77
C LEU A 30 3.47 24.26 22.44
N ALA A 31 2.19 24.09 22.76
CA ALA A 31 1.43 22.90 22.41
C ALA A 31 1.18 22.81 20.89
N PHE A 32 0.89 23.94 20.22
CA PHE A 32 0.77 24.01 18.77
C PHE A 32 2.07 23.56 18.10
N LEU A 33 3.20 24.23 18.41
CA LEU A 33 4.51 23.90 17.83
C LEU A 33 5.00 22.50 18.25
N GLY A 34 4.76 22.14 19.51
CA GLY A 34 5.10 20.84 20.06
C GLY A 34 4.35 19.69 19.41
N GLY A 35 3.10 19.91 19.07
CA GLY A 35 2.26 18.97 18.33
C GLY A 35 2.77 18.75 16.90
N ILE A 36 3.08 19.83 16.18
CA ILE A 36 3.70 19.76 14.85
C ILE A 36 5.03 19.00 14.93
N ALA A 37 5.90 19.37 15.88
CA ALA A 37 7.19 18.74 16.08
C ALA A 37 7.07 17.24 16.38
N THR A 38 6.12 16.87 17.25
CA THR A 38 5.87 15.45 17.60
C THR A 38 5.36 14.67 16.40
N ALA A 39 4.38 15.21 15.64
CA ALA A 39 3.87 14.57 14.43
C ALA A 39 4.98 14.37 13.40
N LEU A 40 5.80 15.39 13.18
CA LEU A 40 6.89 15.34 12.21
C LEU A 40 7.92 14.24 12.53
N ILE A 41 8.30 14.12 13.82
CA ILE A 41 9.23 13.08 14.28
C ILE A 41 8.60 11.68 14.17
N SER A 42 7.32 11.54 14.54
CA SER A 42 6.64 10.23 14.59
C SER A 42 6.19 9.71 13.24
N TRP A 43 5.93 10.57 12.25
CA TRP A 43 5.38 10.16 10.96
C TRP A 43 6.43 9.64 9.97
N GLY A 44 7.72 9.86 10.21
CA GLY A 44 8.80 9.42 9.31
C GLY A 44 8.66 7.98 8.80
N PRO A 45 8.50 6.97 9.67
CA PRO A 45 8.31 5.57 9.26
C PRO A 45 7.03 5.35 8.44
N ILE A 46 5.92 6.00 8.83
CA ILE A 46 4.61 5.85 8.20
C ILE A 46 4.65 6.41 6.77
N LEU A 47 5.23 7.58 6.57
CA LEU A 47 5.34 8.20 5.24
C LEU A 47 6.14 7.32 4.27
N HIS A 48 7.14 6.60 4.77
CA HIS A 48 7.91 5.66 3.96
C HIS A 48 7.08 4.44 3.55
N ILE A 49 6.31 3.84 4.48
CA ILE A 49 5.47 2.67 4.22
C ILE A 49 4.41 2.96 3.15
N PHE A 50 3.76 4.13 3.23
CA PHE A 50 2.71 4.52 2.30
C PHE A 50 3.21 5.30 1.07
N GLN A 51 4.53 5.38 0.86
CA GLN A 51 5.17 6.13 -0.23
C GLN A 51 4.65 7.58 -0.37
N VAL A 52 4.27 8.20 0.76
CA VAL A 52 3.69 9.54 0.76
C VAL A 52 4.81 10.55 0.50
N PRO A 53 4.65 11.47 -0.48
CA PRO A 53 5.65 12.49 -0.72
C PRO A 53 5.89 13.33 0.54
N PHE A 54 7.15 13.60 0.83
CA PHE A 54 7.55 14.29 2.06
C PHE A 54 6.85 15.63 2.31
N GLN A 55 6.57 16.39 1.24
CA GLN A 55 5.84 17.65 1.32
C GLN A 55 4.46 17.46 1.95
N TRP A 56 3.72 16.42 1.53
CA TRP A 56 2.44 16.05 2.13
C TRP A 56 2.59 15.60 3.59
N GLY A 57 3.67 14.90 3.91
CA GLY A 57 4.01 14.57 5.30
C GLY A 57 4.22 15.78 6.20
N VAL A 58 4.94 16.80 5.72
CA VAL A 58 5.17 18.06 6.43
C VAL A 58 3.85 18.84 6.59
N VAL A 59 3.07 18.99 5.52
CA VAL A 59 1.77 19.69 5.56
C VAL A 59 0.78 18.97 6.48
N GLY A 60 0.71 17.64 6.41
CA GLY A 60 -0.13 16.84 7.28
C GLY A 60 0.28 16.94 8.75
N SER A 61 1.59 16.94 9.02
CA SER A 61 2.12 17.15 10.37
C SER A 61 1.83 18.55 10.90
N ALA A 62 1.87 19.57 10.04
CA ALA A 62 1.52 20.94 10.41
C ALA A 62 0.04 21.07 10.78
N GLY A 63 -0.87 20.48 10.01
CA GLY A 63 -2.30 20.51 10.29
C GLY A 63 -2.72 19.60 11.46
N VAL A 64 -2.51 18.30 11.30
CA VAL A 64 -2.93 17.28 12.28
C VAL A 64 -2.13 17.40 13.56
N GLY A 65 -0.81 17.61 13.46
CA GLY A 65 0.05 17.75 14.64
C GLY A 65 -0.31 18.97 15.48
N ALA A 66 -0.54 20.13 14.87
CA ALA A 66 -1.00 21.32 15.59
C ALA A 66 -2.32 21.08 16.33
N PHE A 67 -3.30 20.53 15.62
CA PHE A 67 -4.62 20.23 16.19
C PHE A 67 -4.51 19.26 17.36
N CYS A 68 -3.83 18.12 17.15
CA CYS A 68 -3.60 17.12 18.20
C CYS A 68 -2.79 17.67 19.37
N GLY A 69 -1.84 18.57 19.13
CA GLY A 69 -1.07 19.25 20.18
C GLY A 69 -1.94 20.11 21.08
N ILE A 70 -2.80 20.93 20.49
CA ILE A 70 -3.75 21.78 21.24
C ILE A 70 -4.77 20.90 21.98
N VAL A 71 -5.47 20.02 21.27
CA VAL A 71 -6.49 19.16 21.89
C VAL A 71 -5.87 18.29 22.99
N GLY A 72 -4.70 17.71 22.70
CA GLY A 72 -3.93 16.92 23.66
C GLY A 72 -3.58 17.71 24.91
N LEU A 73 -3.14 18.97 24.81
CA LEU A 73 -2.85 19.81 25.97
C LEU A 73 -4.04 19.93 26.93
N TYR A 74 -5.26 20.11 26.40
CA TYR A 74 -6.46 20.26 27.22
C TYR A 74 -6.91 18.91 27.80
N VAL A 75 -6.93 17.85 26.98
CA VAL A 75 -7.35 16.52 27.42
C VAL A 75 -6.38 15.96 28.46
N TRP A 76 -5.08 15.92 28.15
CA TRP A 76 -4.05 15.45 29.08
C TRP A 76 -3.90 16.38 30.29
N GLY A 77 -4.04 17.69 30.11
CA GLY A 77 -4.03 18.65 31.21
C GLY A 77 -5.15 18.42 32.22
N TRP A 78 -6.36 18.14 31.74
CA TRP A 78 -7.49 17.80 32.59
C TRP A 78 -7.29 16.44 33.27
N LEU A 79 -6.88 15.41 32.54
CA LEU A 79 -6.65 14.06 33.08
C LEU A 79 -5.57 14.05 34.16
N PHE A 80 -4.41 14.66 33.89
CA PHE A 80 -3.34 14.76 34.89
C PHE A 80 -3.75 15.57 36.10
N ARG A 81 -4.60 16.60 35.94
CA ARG A 81 -5.16 17.31 37.10
C ARG A 81 -6.01 16.40 37.97
N VAL A 82 -6.93 15.64 37.38
CA VAL A 82 -7.84 14.75 38.11
C VAL A 82 -7.05 13.65 38.83
N VAL A 83 -6.19 12.95 38.11
CA VAL A 83 -5.38 11.84 38.67
C VAL A 83 -4.36 12.37 39.68
N GLY A 84 -3.73 13.52 39.41
CA GLY A 84 -2.81 14.17 40.36
C GLY A 84 -3.53 14.59 41.65
N GLY A 85 -4.82 14.93 41.57
CA GLY A 85 -5.66 15.19 42.73
C GLY A 85 -5.83 13.96 43.64
N TRP A 86 -5.87 12.75 43.08
CA TRP A 86 -5.93 11.51 43.87
C TRP A 86 -4.67 11.30 44.73
N PHE A 87 -3.53 11.89 44.34
CA PHE A 87 -2.28 11.87 45.10
C PHE A 87 -2.10 13.09 46.03
N GLY A 88 -3.15 13.91 46.17
CA GLY A 88 -3.13 15.14 46.98
C GLY A 88 -2.48 16.35 46.30
N GLY A 89 -2.33 16.33 44.97
CA GLY A 89 -1.73 17.43 44.21
C GLY A 89 -2.60 18.68 44.20
N GLN A 90 -1.97 19.86 44.29
CA GLN A 90 -2.65 21.16 44.41
C GLN A 90 -2.68 21.99 43.11
N GLY A 91 -2.14 21.43 42.02
CA GLY A 91 -1.99 22.13 40.75
C GLY A 91 -3.34 22.50 40.12
N ASN A 92 -3.49 23.77 39.71
CA ASN A 92 -4.64 24.19 38.95
C ASN A 92 -4.50 23.82 37.45
N ASN A 93 -5.60 23.92 36.68
CA ASN A 93 -5.60 23.56 35.25
C ASN A 93 -4.55 24.32 34.43
N GLY A 94 -4.31 25.61 34.72
CA GLY A 94 -3.31 26.40 34.01
C GLY A 94 -1.89 25.92 34.29
N GLN A 95 -1.58 25.66 35.56
CA GLN A 95 -0.28 25.17 36.02
C GLN A 95 0.06 23.79 35.42
N VAL A 96 -0.90 22.87 35.43
CA VAL A 96 -0.73 21.53 34.86
C VAL A 96 -0.52 21.61 33.34
N ARG A 97 -1.30 22.42 32.63
CA ARG A 97 -1.07 22.63 31.18
C ARG A 97 0.29 23.23 30.89
N MET A 98 0.74 24.21 31.67
CA MET A 98 2.10 24.75 31.50
C MET A 98 3.16 23.66 31.74
N ALA A 99 3.00 22.82 32.76
CA ALA A 99 3.92 21.72 33.04
C ALA A 99 4.01 20.70 31.89
N ILE A 100 2.93 20.48 31.14
CA ILE A 100 2.92 19.63 29.94
C ILE A 100 3.51 20.39 28.73
N ALA A 101 3.20 21.67 28.60
CA ALA A 101 3.56 22.48 27.44
C ALA A 101 5.08 22.72 27.33
N TRP A 102 5.74 23.05 28.43
CA TRP A 102 7.17 23.42 28.42
C TRP A 102 8.12 22.30 27.97
N PRO A 103 7.93 21.04 28.38
CA PRO A 103 8.71 19.91 27.85
C PRO A 103 8.59 19.71 26.32
N TYR A 104 7.57 20.25 25.63
CA TYR A 104 7.53 20.19 24.17
C TYR A 104 8.69 20.93 23.49
N LEU A 105 9.36 21.86 24.18
CA LEU A 105 10.56 22.48 23.65
C LEU A 105 11.62 21.46 23.25
N ILE A 106 11.77 20.37 24.01
CA ILE A 106 12.69 19.27 23.68
C ILE A 106 12.35 18.68 22.31
N SER A 107 11.06 18.44 22.05
CA SER A 107 10.59 17.96 20.74
C SER A 107 10.77 19.00 19.64
N ILE A 108 10.55 20.29 19.91
CA ILE A 108 10.71 21.37 18.92
C ILE A 108 12.16 21.47 18.46
N TRP A 109 13.12 21.45 19.39
CA TRP A 109 14.55 21.43 19.07
C TRP A 109 14.92 20.21 18.22
N LEU A 110 14.43 19.04 18.60
CA LEU A 110 14.68 17.80 17.87
C LEU A 110 14.07 17.82 16.45
N ALA A 111 12.87 18.36 16.30
CA ALA A 111 12.23 18.51 14.99
C ALA A 111 12.99 19.51 14.11
N GLY A 112 13.50 20.60 14.67
CA GLY A 112 14.38 21.54 13.97
C GLY A 112 15.66 20.86 13.49
N ALA A 113 16.31 20.09 14.37
CA ALA A 113 17.49 19.29 14.00
C ALA A 113 17.14 18.26 12.91
N TRP A 114 15.96 17.64 12.97
CA TRP A 114 15.51 16.69 11.96
C TRP A 114 15.31 17.34 10.60
N LEU A 115 14.65 18.50 10.55
CA LEU A 115 14.44 19.24 9.30
C LEU A 115 15.78 19.66 8.67
N LEU A 116 16.74 20.08 9.50
CA LEU A 116 18.06 20.45 9.03
C LEU A 116 18.81 19.23 8.47
N VAL A 117 18.87 18.12 9.22
CA VAL A 117 19.55 16.89 8.77
C VAL A 117 18.83 16.27 7.57
N GLY A 118 17.50 16.21 7.58
CA GLY A 118 16.67 15.69 6.49
C GLY A 118 16.78 16.54 5.21
N GLY A 119 16.82 17.86 5.34
CA GLY A 119 17.03 18.77 4.22
C GLY A 119 18.42 18.64 3.63
N VAL A 120 19.46 18.68 4.48
CA VAL A 120 20.86 18.56 4.06
C VAL A 120 21.15 17.18 3.46
N SER A 121 20.65 16.10 4.06
CA SER A 121 20.86 14.75 3.52
C SER A 121 20.25 14.57 2.13
N ARG A 122 19.09 15.17 1.86
CA ARG A 122 18.50 15.16 0.51
C ARG A 122 19.35 15.93 -0.49
N LEU A 123 19.89 17.07 -0.10
CA LEU A 123 20.75 17.87 -0.97
C LEU A 123 22.09 17.18 -1.27
N LEU A 124 22.71 16.55 -0.26
CA LEU A 124 24.04 15.97 -0.38
C LEU A 124 24.06 14.56 -0.97
N PHE A 125 23.03 13.75 -0.73
CA PHE A 125 23.05 12.32 -1.07
C PHE A 125 22.16 11.92 -2.25
N HIS A 126 21.59 12.88 -3.00
CA HIS A 126 20.80 12.55 -4.20
C HIS A 126 21.67 12.08 -5.38
N THR A 127 22.97 12.39 -5.38
CA THR A 127 23.87 12.18 -6.52
C THR A 127 25.08 11.29 -6.21
N ALA A 128 25.26 10.86 -4.95
CA ALA A 128 26.48 10.16 -4.54
C ALA A 128 26.35 8.62 -4.64
N PRO A 129 27.27 7.92 -5.34
CA PRO A 129 27.22 6.46 -5.49
C PRO A 129 27.42 5.69 -4.16
N TYR A 130 28.02 6.33 -3.15
CA TYR A 130 28.17 5.76 -1.78
C TYR A 130 27.08 6.23 -0.80
N GLY A 131 26.03 6.89 -1.29
CA GLY A 131 24.99 7.50 -0.45
C GLY A 131 24.22 6.51 0.42
N GLY A 132 24.16 5.23 0.06
CA GLY A 132 23.38 4.21 0.76
C GLY A 132 23.76 4.05 2.24
N ILE A 133 25.02 3.68 2.51
CA ILE A 133 25.48 3.37 3.88
C ILE A 133 25.49 4.62 4.76
N VAL A 134 25.99 5.74 4.25
CA VAL A 134 26.04 7.01 5.01
C VAL A 134 24.64 7.48 5.36
N ARG A 135 23.69 7.42 4.41
CA ARG A 135 22.28 7.78 4.65
C ARG A 135 21.65 6.90 5.71
N VAL A 136 21.89 5.59 5.67
CA VAL A 136 21.38 4.64 6.67
C VAL A 136 21.99 4.95 8.05
N SER A 137 23.29 5.16 8.15
CA SER A 137 23.96 5.50 9.41
C SER A 137 23.48 6.81 10.02
N VAL A 138 23.33 7.87 9.21
CA VAL A 138 22.77 9.16 9.65
C VAL A 138 21.32 9.00 10.12
N SER A 139 20.53 8.19 9.43
CA SER A 139 19.14 7.92 9.80
C SER A 139 19.06 7.19 11.15
N TRP A 140 19.88 6.16 11.36
CA TRP A 140 19.94 5.44 12.64
C TRP A 140 20.43 6.31 13.79
N LEU A 141 21.45 7.14 13.56
CA LEU A 141 21.91 8.12 14.55
C LEU A 141 20.77 9.05 14.96
N PHE A 142 20.00 9.55 13.98
CA PHE A 142 18.86 10.41 14.28
C PHE A 142 17.77 9.68 15.08
N VAL A 143 17.45 8.44 14.71
CA VAL A 143 16.50 7.61 15.46
C VAL A 143 16.97 7.44 16.91
N ALA A 144 18.25 7.14 17.14
CA ALA A 144 18.82 7.02 18.48
C ALA A 144 18.71 8.33 19.28
N LEU A 145 19.07 9.46 18.69
CA LEU A 145 18.92 10.79 19.31
C LEU A 145 17.46 11.11 19.63
N ALA A 146 16.53 10.74 18.75
CA ALA A 146 15.11 10.91 18.97
C ALA A 146 14.59 10.09 20.15
N GLN A 147 15.06 8.85 20.32
CA GLN A 147 14.71 8.01 21.45
C GLN A 147 15.25 8.57 22.77
N ILE A 148 16.50 9.03 22.79
CA ILE A 148 17.10 9.67 23.98
C ILE A 148 16.30 10.92 24.36
N ALA A 149 15.97 11.76 23.39
CA ALA A 149 15.18 12.96 23.62
C ALA A 149 13.75 12.65 24.07
N LEU A 150 13.15 11.55 23.61
CA LEU A 150 11.84 11.09 24.05
C LEU A 150 11.85 10.67 25.52
N ILE A 151 12.85 9.87 25.92
CA ILE A 151 13.07 9.49 27.32
C ILE A 151 13.31 10.74 28.18
N TRP A 152 14.14 11.66 27.70
CA TRP A 152 14.42 12.90 28.42
C TRP A 152 13.18 13.79 28.55
N LYS A 153 12.38 13.93 27.49
CA LYS A 153 11.10 14.62 27.52
C LYS A 153 10.17 14.00 28.56
N PHE A 154 10.09 12.68 28.62
CA PHE A 154 9.26 11.98 29.61
C PHE A 154 9.71 12.30 31.05
N VAL A 155 11.03 12.27 31.31
CA VAL A 155 11.59 12.69 32.61
C VAL A 155 11.26 14.15 32.91
N ALA A 156 11.41 15.04 31.92
CA ALA A 156 11.09 16.46 32.07
C ALA A 156 9.61 16.66 32.43
N VAL A 157 8.67 15.98 31.73
CA VAL A 157 7.23 16.03 32.06
C VAL A 157 6.95 15.52 33.47
N CYS A 158 7.56 14.42 33.90
CA CYS A 158 7.41 13.92 35.28
C CYS A 158 7.80 15.01 36.30
N LEU A 159 8.94 15.67 36.05
CA LEU A 159 9.52 16.66 36.96
C LEU A 159 8.76 18.00 36.94
N THR A 160 8.31 18.47 35.78
CA THR A 160 7.50 19.70 35.69
C THR A 160 6.10 19.48 36.26
N LEU A 161 5.49 18.31 36.02
CA LEU A 161 4.20 17.95 36.59
C LEU A 161 4.28 17.82 38.12
N ALA A 162 5.38 17.24 38.62
CA ALA A 162 5.74 17.23 40.04
C ALA A 162 5.72 18.64 40.64
N GLU A 163 6.31 19.60 39.95
CA GLU A 163 6.35 20.98 40.43
C GLU A 163 4.96 21.64 40.39
N ALA A 164 4.20 21.47 39.30
CA ALA A 164 2.86 22.04 39.17
C ALA A 164 1.87 21.56 40.24
N HIS A 165 1.95 20.29 40.64
CA HIS A 165 1.12 19.74 41.71
C HIS A 165 1.70 19.92 43.11
N ARG A 166 2.91 20.49 43.24
CA ARG A 166 3.64 20.69 44.51
C ARG A 166 3.90 19.38 45.26
N PHE A 167 4.25 18.33 44.53
CA PHE A 167 4.55 17.01 45.10
C PHE A 167 5.91 16.45 44.61
N SER A 168 6.30 15.28 45.12
CA SER A 168 7.60 14.68 44.79
C SER A 168 7.65 14.16 43.34
N GLY A 169 8.86 14.06 42.78
CA GLY A 169 9.07 13.58 41.40
C GLY A 169 8.48 12.19 41.15
N GLY A 170 8.59 11.28 42.13
CA GLY A 170 8.00 9.94 42.03
C GLY A 170 6.47 9.94 41.94
N LYS A 171 5.79 10.86 42.63
CA LYS A 171 4.34 11.01 42.48
C LYS A 171 3.95 11.63 41.13
N GLY A 172 4.81 12.46 40.54
CA GLY A 172 4.67 12.94 39.16
C GLY A 172 4.67 11.79 38.16
N PHE A 173 5.65 10.87 38.26
CA PHE A 173 5.68 9.64 37.46
C PHE A 173 4.43 8.77 37.69
N ALA A 174 4.06 8.51 38.95
CA ALA A 174 2.88 7.72 39.29
C ALA A 174 1.59 8.33 38.72
N THR A 175 1.48 9.67 38.67
CA THR A 175 0.34 10.36 38.05
C THR A 175 0.26 10.09 36.56
N ILE A 176 1.37 10.19 35.84
CA ILE A 176 1.40 9.90 34.39
C ILE A 176 1.09 8.42 34.13
N PHE A 177 1.71 7.52 34.89
CA PHE A 177 1.51 6.09 34.77
C PHE A 177 0.06 5.69 35.05
N LEU A 178 -0.52 6.18 36.16
CA LEU A 178 -1.91 5.88 36.52
C LEU A 178 -2.90 6.49 35.52
N THR A 179 -2.62 7.69 35.01
CA THR A 179 -3.43 8.30 33.95
C THR A 179 -3.41 7.44 32.68
N GLN A 180 -2.22 6.96 32.28
CA GLN A 180 -2.08 6.07 31.14
C GLN A 180 -2.83 4.74 31.34
N MET A 181 -2.76 4.15 32.54
CA MET A 181 -3.51 2.95 32.89
C MET A 181 -5.02 3.17 32.77
N VAL A 182 -5.55 4.27 33.33
CA VAL A 182 -6.98 4.60 33.25
C VAL A 182 -7.43 4.74 31.79
N ILE A 183 -6.66 5.45 30.95
CA ILE A 183 -6.98 5.61 29.52
C ILE A 183 -6.94 4.26 28.80
N GLN A 184 -5.91 3.45 29.03
CA GLN A 184 -5.77 2.14 28.41
C GLN A 184 -6.95 1.24 28.80
N THR A 185 -7.34 1.21 30.08
CA THR A 185 -8.50 0.44 30.53
C THR A 185 -9.80 0.96 29.90
N VAL A 186 -10.03 2.27 29.86
CA VAL A 186 -11.29 2.84 29.36
C VAL A 186 -11.40 2.78 27.83
N LEU A 187 -10.31 2.90 27.08
CA LEU A 187 -10.34 2.93 25.61
C LEU A 187 -10.00 1.58 24.98
N VAL A 188 -8.94 0.92 25.44
CA VAL A 188 -8.44 -0.29 24.78
C VAL A 188 -9.29 -1.50 25.10
N VAL A 189 -9.79 -1.64 26.33
CA VAL A 189 -10.63 -2.80 26.69
C VAL A 189 -11.91 -2.83 25.85
N PRO A 190 -12.72 -1.74 25.76
CA PRO A 190 -13.90 -1.75 24.90
C PRO A 190 -13.55 -1.94 23.42
N PHE A 191 -12.45 -1.33 22.95
CA PHE A 191 -12.03 -1.49 21.55
C PHE A 191 -11.67 -2.95 21.22
N VAL A 192 -10.91 -3.62 22.08
CA VAL A 192 -10.54 -5.03 21.91
C VAL A 192 -11.78 -5.92 21.99
N LEU A 193 -12.71 -5.62 22.91
CA LEU A 193 -13.96 -6.37 23.01
C LEU A 193 -14.81 -6.21 21.74
N VAL A 194 -15.01 -4.98 21.25
CA VAL A 194 -15.79 -4.71 20.04
C VAL A 194 -15.14 -5.36 18.82
N THR A 195 -13.84 -5.19 18.63
CA THR A 195 -13.13 -5.78 17.48
C THR A 195 -13.12 -7.31 17.55
N GLY A 196 -12.97 -7.89 18.75
CA GLY A 196 -13.08 -9.33 18.98
C GLY A 196 -14.47 -9.89 18.66
N ILE A 197 -15.53 -9.18 19.07
CA ILE A 197 -16.92 -9.56 18.74
C ILE A 197 -17.17 -9.44 17.23
N LEU A 198 -16.70 -8.36 16.59
CA LEU A 198 -16.84 -8.20 15.14
C LEU A 198 -16.07 -9.28 14.38
N ALA A 199 -14.86 -9.61 14.82
CA ALA A 199 -14.05 -10.67 14.22
C ALA A 199 -14.70 -12.04 14.38
N SER A 200 -15.28 -12.35 15.55
CA SER A 200 -15.95 -13.63 15.77
C SER A 200 -17.18 -13.84 14.88
N ILE A 201 -17.85 -12.75 14.48
CA ILE A 201 -18.97 -12.77 13.52
C ILE A 201 -18.45 -12.81 12.06
N ALA A 202 -17.40 -12.05 11.75
CA ALA A 202 -16.92 -11.87 10.37
C ALA A 202 -16.16 -13.10 9.83
N ILE A 203 -15.34 -13.75 10.66
CA ILE A 203 -14.47 -14.86 10.23
C ILE A 203 -15.27 -16.03 9.63
N PRO A 204 -16.34 -16.56 10.27
CA PRO A 204 -17.12 -17.65 9.70
C PRO A 204 -17.80 -17.27 8.37
N ASN A 205 -18.32 -16.05 8.27
CA ASN A 205 -18.96 -15.55 7.04
C ASN A 205 -17.95 -15.45 5.88
N PHE A 206 -16.74 -14.96 6.17
CA PHE A 206 -15.68 -14.86 5.18
C PHE A 206 -15.20 -16.25 4.73
N GLN A 207 -15.05 -17.20 5.65
CA GLN A 207 -14.71 -18.58 5.32
C GLN A 207 -15.78 -19.24 4.44
N ALA A 208 -17.06 -19.06 4.76
CA ALA A 208 -18.16 -19.55 3.93
C ALA A 208 -18.17 -18.92 2.53
N ALA A 209 -17.87 -17.62 2.43
CA ALA A 209 -17.74 -16.94 1.14
C ALA A 209 -16.59 -17.50 0.30
N ILE A 210 -15.43 -17.79 0.90
CA ILE A 210 -14.30 -18.43 0.21
C ILE A 210 -14.68 -19.81 -0.30
N VAL A 211 -15.33 -20.65 0.52
CA VAL A 211 -15.75 -22.00 0.11
C VAL A 211 -16.71 -21.91 -1.08
N LYS A 212 -17.72 -21.05 -1.02
CA LYS A 212 -18.66 -20.84 -2.11
C LYS A 212 -17.99 -20.29 -3.39
N ALA A 213 -16.97 -19.44 -3.25
CA ALA A 213 -16.19 -18.97 -4.39
C ALA A 213 -15.41 -20.11 -5.05
N LYS A 214 -14.79 -20.98 -4.25
CA LYS A 214 -14.10 -22.19 -4.75
C LYS A 214 -15.06 -23.18 -5.40
N GLU A 215 -16.25 -23.39 -4.85
CA GLU A 215 -17.28 -24.24 -5.47
C GLU A 215 -17.74 -23.68 -6.82
N ARG A 216 -17.93 -22.35 -6.93
CA ARG A 216 -18.23 -21.71 -8.22
C ARG A 216 -17.10 -21.86 -9.21
N GLN A 217 -15.86 -21.70 -8.76
CA GLN A 217 -14.68 -21.92 -9.59
C GLN A 217 -14.61 -23.38 -10.06
N ALA A 218 -14.80 -24.35 -9.16
CA ALA A 218 -14.86 -25.77 -9.51
C ALA A 218 -16.04 -26.14 -10.43
N ALA A 219 -17.15 -25.40 -10.34
CA ALA A 219 -18.29 -25.56 -11.24
C ALA A 219 -18.02 -24.98 -12.64
N LEU A 220 -17.26 -23.89 -12.73
CA LEU A 220 -16.80 -23.32 -14.01
C LEU A 220 -15.65 -24.13 -14.61
N GLU A 221 -14.79 -24.68 -13.75
CA GLU A 221 -13.74 -25.65 -14.09
C GLU A 221 -14.28 -27.08 -14.21
N GLN A 222 -15.62 -27.29 -14.15
CA GLN A 222 -16.19 -28.59 -14.47
C GLN A 222 -15.58 -28.99 -15.81
N PRO A 223 -14.85 -30.10 -15.81
CA PRO A 223 -13.81 -30.25 -16.78
C PRO A 223 -14.48 -30.31 -18.12
N ALA A 224 -13.95 -29.51 -19.02
CA ALA A 224 -14.16 -29.64 -20.44
C ALA A 224 -13.71 -31.05 -20.94
N THR A 225 -13.51 -32.06 -20.07
CA THR A 225 -13.42 -33.49 -20.42
C THR A 225 -14.70 -34.07 -20.99
N GLN A 226 -15.87 -33.41 -20.88
CA GLN A 226 -17.01 -33.78 -21.74
C GLN A 226 -16.99 -33.11 -23.11
N LEU A 227 -16.19 -32.06 -23.28
CA LEU A 227 -15.91 -31.52 -24.59
C LEU A 227 -14.77 -32.33 -25.18
N ARG A 228 -15.17 -33.42 -25.85
CA ARG A 228 -14.29 -34.20 -26.72
C ARG A 228 -13.51 -33.19 -27.57
N PRO A 229 -12.17 -33.19 -27.56
CA PRO A 229 -11.42 -32.32 -28.46
C PRO A 229 -11.99 -32.53 -29.85
N LEU A 230 -12.41 -31.44 -30.52
CA LEU A 230 -12.90 -31.56 -31.88
C LEU A 230 -11.80 -32.26 -32.66
N ASP A 231 -12.15 -33.41 -33.25
CA ASP A 231 -11.26 -34.05 -34.20
C ASP A 231 -11.01 -33.08 -35.37
N GLN A 232 -10.04 -33.40 -36.22
CA GLN A 232 -9.68 -32.54 -37.34
C GLN A 232 -10.89 -32.22 -38.23
N ALA A 233 -11.85 -33.14 -38.36
CA ALA A 233 -13.09 -32.96 -39.09
C ALA A 233 -14.01 -31.92 -38.40
N GLY A 234 -14.18 -32.02 -37.08
CA GLY A 234 -14.93 -31.05 -36.28
C GLY A 234 -14.33 -29.64 -36.36
N MET A 235 -13.00 -29.52 -36.26
CA MET A 235 -12.34 -28.22 -36.37
C MET A 235 -12.53 -27.61 -37.76
N THR A 236 -12.46 -28.43 -38.81
CA THR A 236 -12.71 -27.99 -40.20
C THR A 236 -14.15 -27.50 -40.35
N ALA A 237 -15.13 -28.23 -39.80
CA ALA A 237 -16.53 -27.83 -39.82
C ALA A 237 -16.79 -26.52 -39.05
N HIS A 238 -16.09 -26.31 -37.93
CA HIS A 238 -16.19 -25.07 -37.16
C HIS A 238 -15.53 -23.87 -37.87
N MET A 239 -14.38 -24.07 -38.51
CA MET A 239 -13.76 -23.04 -39.34
C MET A 239 -14.66 -22.65 -40.52
N GLU A 240 -15.36 -23.63 -41.12
CA GLU A 240 -16.31 -23.39 -42.20
C GLU A 240 -17.56 -22.64 -41.71
N SER A 241 -18.09 -22.94 -40.51
CA SER A 241 -19.21 -22.16 -39.95
C SER A 241 -18.81 -20.71 -39.66
N LEU A 242 -17.58 -20.48 -39.18
CA LEU A 242 -17.02 -19.15 -39.00
C LEU A 242 -16.86 -18.41 -40.33
N ARG A 243 -16.40 -19.11 -41.38
CA ARG A 243 -16.33 -18.57 -42.74
C ARG A 243 -17.70 -18.10 -43.21
N GLN A 244 -18.72 -18.94 -43.08
CA GLN A 244 -20.09 -18.62 -43.51
C GLN A 244 -20.66 -17.43 -42.73
N ALA A 245 -20.37 -17.33 -41.43
CA ALA A 245 -20.75 -16.17 -40.62
C ALA A 245 -20.06 -14.88 -41.08
N LEU A 246 -18.77 -14.97 -41.43
CA LEU A 246 -18.01 -13.84 -41.97
C LEU A 246 -18.49 -13.38 -43.34
N GLU A 247 -18.85 -14.32 -44.22
CA GLU A 247 -19.44 -14.01 -45.53
C GLU A 247 -20.85 -13.41 -45.40
N SER A 248 -21.64 -13.90 -44.45
CA SER A 248 -22.96 -13.34 -44.12
C SER A 248 -22.83 -11.92 -43.58
N TYR A 249 -21.86 -11.67 -42.70
CA TYR A 249 -21.53 -10.31 -42.22
C TYR A 249 -21.10 -9.40 -43.37
N ARG A 250 -20.20 -9.88 -44.25
CA ARG A 250 -19.69 -9.09 -45.38
C ARG A 250 -20.79 -8.68 -46.34
N SER A 251 -21.71 -9.59 -46.65
CA SER A 251 -22.84 -9.32 -47.55
C SER A 251 -23.90 -8.41 -46.89
N GLY A 252 -24.11 -8.53 -45.59
CA GLY A 252 -25.06 -7.69 -44.83
C GLY A 252 -24.56 -6.29 -44.48
N SER A 253 -23.24 -6.07 -44.36
CA SER A 253 -22.68 -4.80 -43.88
C SER A 253 -22.78 -3.62 -44.86
N GLY A 254 -23.27 -3.84 -46.09
CA GLY A 254 -23.42 -2.83 -47.14
C GLY A 254 -22.12 -2.27 -47.72
N ALA A 255 -21.02 -2.32 -46.96
CA ALA A 255 -19.69 -1.87 -47.33
C ALA A 255 -18.82 -2.98 -47.94
N GLY A 256 -19.30 -4.23 -47.95
CA GLY A 256 -18.53 -5.39 -48.44
C GLY A 256 -17.29 -5.71 -47.61
N ARG A 257 -17.24 -5.28 -46.34
CA ARG A 257 -16.11 -5.44 -45.42
C ARG A 257 -16.38 -6.49 -44.36
N TYR A 258 -15.33 -7.18 -43.94
CA TYR A 258 -15.30 -8.08 -42.78
C TYR A 258 -15.21 -7.28 -41.46
N PRO A 259 -15.58 -7.88 -40.31
CA PRO A 259 -15.59 -7.23 -39.00
C PRO A 259 -14.18 -7.03 -38.44
N GLU A 260 -13.89 -5.86 -37.86
CA GLU A 260 -12.55 -5.54 -37.35
C GLU A 260 -12.09 -6.50 -36.25
N THR A 261 -13.03 -7.01 -35.45
CA THR A 261 -12.76 -8.03 -34.43
C THR A 261 -13.77 -9.17 -34.49
N LEU A 262 -13.38 -10.37 -34.04
CA LEU A 262 -14.30 -11.51 -33.90
C LEU A 262 -15.44 -11.25 -32.92
N ALA A 263 -15.28 -10.29 -32.00
CA ALA A 263 -16.36 -9.88 -31.09
C ALA A 263 -17.52 -9.21 -31.83
N ASP A 264 -17.24 -8.52 -32.95
CA ASP A 264 -18.25 -7.84 -33.76
C ASP A 264 -19.12 -8.81 -34.58
N LEU A 265 -18.72 -10.08 -34.70
CA LEU A 265 -19.58 -11.15 -35.26
C LEU A 265 -20.72 -11.52 -34.32
N GLY A 266 -20.48 -11.49 -33.00
CA GLY A 266 -21.47 -11.87 -32.00
C GLY A 266 -22.63 -10.89 -31.89
N THR A 267 -22.39 -9.61 -32.18
CA THR A 267 -23.37 -8.53 -32.06
C THR A 267 -24.35 -8.43 -33.23
N ILE A 268 -23.99 -8.90 -34.44
CA ILE A 268 -24.89 -8.87 -35.61
C ILE A 268 -25.72 -10.16 -35.74
N ALA A 269 -25.21 -11.30 -35.26
CA ALA A 269 -25.91 -12.58 -35.38
C ALA A 269 -27.08 -12.76 -34.38
N ALA A 270 -27.43 -11.76 -33.57
CA ALA A 270 -28.52 -11.83 -32.58
C ALA A 270 -29.43 -10.57 -32.58
N PRO A 271 -30.27 -10.34 -33.59
CA PRO A 271 -31.26 -9.25 -33.55
C PRO A 271 -32.58 -9.63 -32.84
N GLU A 272 -32.89 -10.93 -32.69
CA GLU A 272 -34.16 -11.39 -32.11
C GLU A 272 -33.91 -12.47 -31.05
N GLU A 273 -34.09 -12.11 -29.77
CA GLU A 273 -34.30 -12.87 -28.50
C GLU A 273 -33.79 -14.33 -28.29
N GLY A 274 -33.01 -14.91 -29.19
CA GLY A 274 -32.32 -16.18 -29.04
C GLY A 274 -30.82 -15.96 -29.16
N SER A 275 -30.04 -16.48 -28.21
CA SER A 275 -28.59 -16.53 -28.32
C SER A 275 -28.21 -17.13 -29.67
N SER A 276 -27.42 -16.40 -30.47
CA SER A 276 -26.91 -16.92 -31.73
C SER A 276 -26.16 -18.22 -31.43
N PRO A 277 -26.50 -19.35 -32.08
CA PRO A 277 -25.79 -20.62 -31.88
C PRO A 277 -24.28 -20.47 -32.15
N LEU A 278 -23.88 -19.47 -32.94
CA LEU A 278 -22.49 -19.15 -33.23
C LEU A 278 -21.74 -18.55 -32.02
N ALA A 279 -22.40 -17.73 -31.19
CA ALA A 279 -21.77 -17.11 -30.03
C ALA A 279 -21.44 -18.15 -28.95
N GLY A 280 -22.38 -19.09 -28.68
CA GLY A 280 -22.13 -20.21 -27.78
C GLY A 280 -21.06 -21.18 -28.30
N GLN A 281 -21.00 -21.39 -29.63
CA GLN A 281 -19.94 -22.20 -30.24
C GLN A 281 -18.57 -21.52 -30.18
N LEU A 282 -18.50 -20.21 -30.42
CA LEU A 282 -17.27 -19.44 -30.30
C LEU A 282 -16.72 -19.46 -28.87
N GLU A 283 -17.59 -19.28 -27.86
CA GLU A 283 -17.20 -19.35 -26.46
C GLU A 283 -16.71 -20.74 -26.06
N GLN A 284 -17.35 -21.80 -26.58
CA GLN A 284 -16.98 -23.19 -26.34
C GLN A 284 -15.62 -23.56 -26.95
N VAL A 285 -15.30 -23.06 -28.14
CA VAL A 285 -14.03 -23.39 -28.82
C VAL A 285 -12.89 -22.44 -28.44
N ALA A 286 -13.20 -21.20 -28.03
CA ALA A 286 -12.23 -20.24 -27.48
C ALA A 286 -11.50 -20.78 -26.23
N HIS A 287 -12.12 -21.73 -25.51
CA HIS A 287 -11.50 -22.41 -24.38
C HIS A 287 -10.31 -23.30 -24.76
N TYR A 288 -10.24 -23.74 -26.02
CA TYR A 288 -9.19 -24.64 -26.54
C TYR A 288 -8.27 -23.96 -27.54
N TYR A 289 -8.81 -23.01 -28.30
CA TYR A 289 -8.10 -22.33 -29.37
C TYR A 289 -8.27 -20.82 -29.20
N GLY A 290 -7.14 -20.12 -29.10
CA GLY A 290 -7.12 -18.68 -29.34
C GLY A 290 -7.34 -18.42 -30.82
N TYR A 291 -8.42 -17.72 -31.16
CA TYR A 291 -8.65 -17.28 -32.54
C TYR A 291 -8.02 -15.91 -32.73
N GLU A 292 -7.16 -15.79 -33.74
CA GLU A 292 -6.62 -14.50 -34.16
C GLU A 292 -7.01 -14.27 -35.62
N MET A 293 -7.78 -13.20 -35.86
CA MET A 293 -8.07 -12.71 -37.20
C MET A 293 -7.07 -11.61 -37.54
N ARG A 294 -6.32 -11.80 -38.63
CA ARG A 294 -5.44 -10.75 -39.17
C ARG A 294 -5.82 -10.40 -40.59
N TYR A 295 -5.87 -9.11 -40.86
CA TYR A 295 -6.04 -8.57 -42.20
C TYR A 295 -4.71 -8.57 -42.95
N LEU A 296 -4.70 -9.06 -44.18
CA LEU A 296 -3.52 -8.99 -45.03
C LEU A 296 -3.36 -7.57 -45.57
N ARG A 297 -2.10 -7.14 -45.71
CA ARG A 297 -1.70 -5.75 -46.01
C ARG A 297 -2.22 -5.21 -47.35
N THR A 298 -2.81 -6.07 -48.19
CA THR A 298 -3.34 -5.76 -49.52
C THR A 298 -4.77 -5.23 -49.53
N GLY A 299 -5.44 -5.10 -48.38
CA GLY A 299 -6.74 -4.42 -48.23
C GLY A 299 -7.73 -5.18 -47.33
N PRO A 300 -8.84 -4.54 -46.89
CA PRO A 300 -9.83 -5.13 -45.97
C PRO A 300 -10.63 -6.29 -46.58
N GLU A 301 -10.36 -6.65 -47.84
CA GLU A 301 -11.04 -7.74 -48.54
C GLU A 301 -10.37 -9.10 -48.36
N THR A 302 -9.17 -9.14 -47.76
CA THR A 302 -8.42 -10.39 -47.53
C THR A 302 -8.11 -10.57 -46.05
N TYR A 303 -8.72 -11.58 -45.42
CA TYR A 303 -8.44 -11.97 -44.05
C TYR A 303 -7.72 -13.32 -43.98
N VAL A 304 -7.00 -13.51 -42.89
CA VAL A 304 -6.47 -14.79 -42.46
C VAL A 304 -7.04 -15.07 -41.08
N LEU A 305 -7.79 -16.16 -40.97
CA LEU A 305 -8.25 -16.67 -39.68
C LEU A 305 -7.28 -17.76 -39.22
N MET A 306 -6.68 -17.56 -38.05
CA MET A 306 -5.79 -18.54 -37.42
C MET A 306 -6.46 -19.08 -36.16
N ALA A 307 -6.55 -20.41 -36.06
CA ALA A 307 -6.93 -21.11 -34.84
C ALA A 307 -5.65 -21.57 -34.13
N ILE A 308 -5.25 -20.85 -33.09
CA ILE A 308 -4.03 -21.10 -32.32
C ILE A 308 -4.38 -21.98 -31.12
N PRO A 309 -3.91 -23.23 -31.03
CA PRO A 309 -4.13 -24.03 -29.84
C PRO A 309 -3.47 -23.35 -28.63
N GLY A 310 -4.25 -23.07 -27.60
CA GLY A 310 -3.83 -22.22 -26.49
C GLY A 310 -4.49 -22.65 -25.19
N GLY A 311 -3.97 -23.72 -24.58
CA GLY A 311 -4.41 -24.22 -23.28
C GLY A 311 -3.33 -25.09 -22.63
N GLN A 312 -3.26 -25.12 -21.30
CA GLN A 312 -2.32 -25.99 -20.58
C GLN A 312 -2.63 -27.46 -20.88
N GLY A 313 -1.62 -28.23 -21.34
CA GLY A 313 -1.73 -29.67 -21.57
C GLY A 313 -1.92 -30.12 -23.01
N TRP A 314 -1.75 -29.24 -24.01
CA TRP A 314 -1.89 -29.59 -25.43
C TRP A 314 -0.56 -30.04 -26.06
N GLU A 315 -0.59 -31.12 -26.86
CA GLU A 315 0.51 -31.48 -27.77
C GLU A 315 0.44 -30.60 -29.03
N PRO A 316 1.55 -30.07 -29.56
CA PRO A 316 1.54 -29.13 -30.68
C PRO A 316 1.00 -29.77 -31.98
N GLY A 317 -0.30 -29.64 -32.21
CA GLY A 317 -0.96 -29.91 -33.49
C GLY A 317 -0.70 -28.81 -34.52
N PRO A 318 -0.93 -29.08 -35.81
CA PRO A 318 -0.69 -28.11 -36.88
C PRO A 318 -1.65 -26.92 -36.75
N LEU A 319 -1.10 -25.70 -36.81
CA LEU A 319 -1.92 -24.51 -36.92
C LEU A 319 -2.71 -24.52 -38.23
N LEU A 320 -4.01 -24.25 -38.12
CA LEU A 320 -4.89 -24.16 -39.28
C LEU A 320 -5.05 -22.70 -39.68
N LYS A 321 -4.75 -22.41 -40.94
CA LYS A 321 -4.94 -21.12 -41.57
C LYS A 321 -6.04 -21.26 -42.61
N MET A 322 -7.06 -20.42 -42.50
CA MET A 322 -8.06 -20.28 -43.56
C MET A 322 -7.87 -18.92 -44.22
N GLU A 323 -7.63 -18.94 -45.53
CA GLU A 323 -7.58 -17.76 -46.37
C GLU A 323 -8.97 -17.48 -46.96
N THR A 324 -9.15 -16.31 -47.59
CA THR A 324 -10.43 -15.91 -48.19
C THR A 324 -10.93 -16.85 -49.30
N ASP A 325 -10.04 -17.61 -49.92
CA ASP A 325 -10.38 -18.62 -50.92
C ASP A 325 -11.07 -19.86 -50.30
N GLY A 326 -11.08 -19.99 -48.97
CA GLY A 326 -11.70 -21.09 -48.24
C GLY A 326 -10.81 -22.32 -48.11
N VAL A 327 -9.57 -22.23 -48.59
CA VAL A 327 -8.64 -23.34 -48.49
C VAL A 327 -8.03 -23.31 -47.08
N ILE A 328 -8.42 -24.28 -46.27
CA ILE A 328 -7.80 -24.51 -44.96
C ILE A 328 -6.46 -25.22 -45.19
N ARG A 329 -5.37 -24.58 -44.78
CA ARG A 329 -4.00 -25.11 -44.91
C ARG A 329 -3.37 -25.26 -43.53
N ALA A 330 -2.65 -26.35 -43.33
CA ALA A 330 -1.75 -26.48 -42.19
C ALA A 330 -0.57 -25.51 -42.38
N VAL A 331 -0.31 -24.68 -41.38
CA VAL A 331 0.83 -23.76 -41.37
C VAL A 331 2.00 -24.47 -40.71
N PRO A 332 3.17 -24.53 -41.37
CA PRO A 332 4.38 -25.05 -40.75
C PRO A 332 4.77 -24.22 -39.53
N MET A 333 5.23 -24.87 -38.46
CA MET A 333 5.59 -24.19 -37.21
C MET A 333 6.66 -23.09 -37.40
N GLU A 334 7.51 -23.23 -38.42
CA GLU A 334 8.55 -22.25 -38.77
C GLU A 334 7.98 -20.89 -39.16
N TRP A 335 6.79 -20.85 -39.76
CA TRP A 335 6.16 -19.61 -40.22
C TRP A 335 5.70 -18.73 -39.05
N ILE A 336 5.29 -19.33 -37.93
CA ILE A 336 4.82 -18.62 -36.73
C ILE A 336 6.00 -17.95 -36.02
N ARG A 337 7.14 -18.65 -35.96
CA ARG A 337 8.38 -18.08 -35.43
C ARG A 337 8.80 -16.83 -36.21
N GLN A 338 8.58 -16.82 -37.53
CA GLN A 338 8.84 -15.65 -38.38
C GLN A 338 7.84 -14.50 -38.16
N LEU A 339 6.61 -14.79 -37.72
CA LEU A 339 5.60 -13.76 -37.41
C LEU A 339 5.81 -13.07 -36.05
N GLY A 340 6.84 -13.47 -35.28
CA GLY A 340 7.12 -12.89 -33.95
C GLY A 340 6.10 -13.26 -32.88
N LEU A 341 5.23 -14.25 -33.17
CA LEU A 341 4.29 -14.83 -32.21
C LEU A 341 5.05 -15.85 -31.35
N ASN A 342 5.91 -15.37 -30.45
CA ASN A 342 6.52 -16.26 -29.46
C ASN A 342 5.43 -16.70 -28.48
N ALA A 343 5.01 -17.96 -28.62
CA ALA A 343 4.16 -18.65 -27.67
C ALA A 343 4.95 -18.95 -26.38
N THR A 344 5.30 -17.91 -25.64
CA THR A 344 5.66 -17.93 -24.21
C THR A 344 5.80 -16.48 -23.74
N GLN A 345 4.67 -15.87 -23.39
CA GLN A 345 4.66 -14.98 -22.22
C GLN A 345 4.60 -15.91 -21.00
N GLU A 346 5.67 -16.68 -20.79
CA GLU A 346 5.91 -17.30 -19.50
C GLU A 346 6.06 -16.14 -18.52
N GLU A 347 5.14 -16.09 -17.56
CA GLU A 347 5.22 -15.23 -16.40
C GLU A 347 6.65 -15.20 -15.89
N SER A 348 7.21 -14.00 -15.78
CA SER A 348 8.42 -13.76 -15.00
C SER A 348 8.09 -14.02 -13.52
N HIS A 349 8.02 -15.29 -13.14
CA HIS A 349 8.16 -15.71 -11.77
C HIS A 349 9.64 -15.60 -11.42
N GLY A 350 9.91 -14.79 -10.40
CA GLY A 350 11.24 -14.42 -9.96
C GLY A 350 12.08 -15.64 -9.63
N SER A 351 13.13 -15.84 -10.42
CA SER A 351 14.33 -16.54 -9.98
C SER A 351 15.19 -15.56 -9.18
N ASP A 352 15.23 -15.74 -7.87
CA ASP A 352 16.23 -15.14 -6.98
C ASP A 352 17.64 -15.41 -7.52
N PRO A 353 18.56 -14.43 -7.52
CA PRO A 353 19.95 -14.70 -7.79
C PRO A 353 20.58 -15.41 -6.57
N VAL A 354 20.91 -16.69 -6.77
CA VAL A 354 21.79 -17.46 -5.90
C VAL A 354 23.16 -16.79 -5.88
N HIS A 355 23.58 -16.36 -4.68
CA HIS A 355 24.93 -15.92 -4.38
C HIS A 355 25.85 -17.14 -4.30
N ASP A 356 26.54 -17.44 -5.40
CA ASP A 356 27.78 -18.21 -5.38
C ASP A 356 28.96 -17.22 -5.46
N ALA A 357 29.57 -16.93 -4.32
CA ALA A 357 30.89 -16.33 -4.24
C ALA A 357 31.84 -17.39 -3.67
N GLU A 358 32.47 -18.12 -4.60
CA GLU A 358 33.61 -18.97 -4.31
C GLU A 358 34.80 -18.16 -3.78
N VAL A 359 35.48 -18.84 -2.87
CA VAL A 359 36.74 -18.55 -2.20
C VAL A 359 37.86 -18.36 -3.22
N GLY A 360 38.57 -17.24 -3.12
CA GLY A 360 39.87 -17.00 -3.75
C GLY A 360 40.84 -16.41 -2.73
N ASP A 361 41.60 -17.31 -2.10
CA ASP A 361 42.77 -17.05 -1.25
C ASP A 361 44.03 -16.79 -2.12
N ALA A 362 45.08 -16.27 -1.47
CA ALA A 362 46.39 -15.79 -1.95
C ALA A 362 46.39 -14.32 -2.43
N GLY A 363 47.13 -13.37 -1.84
CA GLY A 363 48.23 -13.39 -0.88
C GLY A 363 49.26 -12.33 -1.32
N ALA A 364 49.69 -11.43 -0.43
CA ALA A 364 51.01 -10.79 -0.40
C ALA A 364 51.05 -9.58 0.54
N GLY A 365 51.96 -9.64 1.54
CA GLY A 365 52.94 -8.58 1.75
C GLY A 365 52.64 -7.45 2.73
N LEU A 366 53.36 -7.53 3.86
CA LEU A 366 53.80 -6.47 4.80
C LEU A 366 52.87 -6.06 5.94
#